data_AF-A0A920ITI2-F1
#
_entry.id   AF-A0A920ITI2-F1
#
_cell.length_a   1.000
_cell.length_b   1.000
_cell.length_c   1.000
_cell.angle_alpha   90.00
_cell.angle_beta   90.00
_cell.angle_gamma   90.00
#
_symmetry.space_group_name_H-M   'P 1'
#
loop_
_entity.id
_entity.type
_entity.pdbx_description
1 polymer ?
#
loop_
_entity_poly.entity_id
_entity_poly.type
_entity_poly.pdbx_seq_one_letter_code
_entity_poly.pdbx_strand_id
1 'polypeptide(L)'
;MKKNFFILDAPIKNLDLLIRTGGEMRLSNFYCSQHIQSLFFSEKILGRFSKKNFFNCIDSFFSRGRRKEFLKIFSKGPQAV
;
A
#
# COMPACT_ATOMS: atom_id res chain seq x y z
N MET A 1 -28.37 19.21 7.66
CA MET A 1 -27.54 18.64 8.75
C MET A 1 -26.10 18.52 8.26
N LYS A 2 -25.18 19.35 8.77
CA LYS A 2 -23.75 19.18 8.52
C LYS A 2 -23.27 18.04 9.43
N LYS A 3 -23.05 16.85 8.86
CA LYS A 3 -22.36 15.77 9.58
C LYS A 3 -20.89 16.18 9.67
N ASN A 4 -20.49 16.72 10.82
CA ASN A 4 -19.09 16.93 11.16
C ASN A 4 -18.47 15.55 11.38
N PHE A 5 -17.95 14.95 10.31
CA PHE A 5 -17.06 13.81 10.45
C PHE A 5 -15.79 14.33 11.11
N PHE A 6 -15.63 14.06 12.40
CA PHE A 6 -14.36 14.24 13.09
C PHE A 6 -13.37 13.24 12.51
N ILE A 7 -12.65 13.66 11.47
CA ILE A 7 -11.50 12.92 10.97
C ILE A 7 -10.43 13.10 12.04
N LEU A 8 -10.12 12.03 12.78
CA LEU A 8 -8.94 12.02 13.62
C LEU A 8 -7.74 12.29 12.71
N ASP A 9 -6.96 13.33 13.01
CA ASP A 9 -5.75 13.64 12.28
C ASP A 9 -4.80 12.44 12.39
N ALA A 10 -4.65 11.73 11.28
CA ALA A 10 -3.68 10.66 11.22
C ALA A 10 -2.28 11.25 11.04
N PRO A 11 -1.26 10.64 11.66
CA PRO A 11 0.13 11.10 11.54
C PRO A 11 0.69 10.95 10.12
N ILE A 12 0.00 10.21 9.25
CA ILE A 12 0.37 9.96 7.86
C ILE A 12 -0.77 10.47 6.99
N LYS A 13 -0.47 11.26 5.96
CA LYS A 13 -1.48 11.80 5.02
C LYS A 13 -1.62 10.95 3.75
N ASN A 14 -0.53 10.31 3.32
CA ASN A 14 -0.45 9.56 2.07
C ASN A 14 0.07 8.14 2.37
N LEU A 15 -0.76 7.13 2.12
CA LEU A 15 -0.43 5.74 2.37
C LEU A 15 -0.33 4.98 1.05
N ASP A 16 0.87 4.51 0.71
CA ASP A 16 1.11 3.83 -0.58
C ASP A 16 0.61 2.38 -0.60
N LEU A 17 0.84 1.64 0.48
CA LEU A 17 0.51 0.22 0.59
C LEU A 17 -0.06 -0.10 1.98
N LEU A 18 -1.28 -0.63 2.00
CA LEU A 18 -1.91 -1.19 3.18
C LEU A 18 -1.99 -2.71 3.08
N ILE A 19 -1.35 -3.42 4.02
CA ILE A 19 -1.37 -4.88 4.11
C ILE A 19 -2.31 -5.30 5.25
N ARG A 20 -3.39 -6.01 4.91
CA ARG A 20 -4.36 -6.55 5.85
C ARG A 20 -4.19 -8.07 5.94
N THR A 21 -3.83 -8.56 7.11
CA THR A 21 -3.71 -10.00 7.42
C THR A 21 -4.99 -10.54 8.07
N GLY A 22 -5.20 -11.86 7.99
CA GLY A 22 -6.29 -12.56 8.69
C GLY A 22 -7.50 -12.91 7.83
N GLY A 23 -7.38 -12.95 6.50
CA GLY A 23 -8.40 -13.49 5.59
C GLY A 23 -9.57 -12.55 5.27
N GLU A 24 -9.68 -11.43 5.98
CA GLU A 24 -10.79 -10.51 5.83
C GLU A 24 -10.53 -9.45 4.75
N MET A 25 -11.35 -9.43 3.71
CA MET A 25 -11.29 -8.43 2.62
C MET A 25 -12.03 -7.13 2.96
N ARG A 26 -11.81 -6.61 4.17
CA ARG A 26 -12.42 -5.36 4.65
C ARG A 26 -11.44 -4.46 5.37
N LEU A 27 -11.60 -3.15 5.17
CA LEU A 27 -10.82 -2.12 5.87
C LEU A 27 -11.25 -1.96 7.34
N SER A 28 -12.46 -2.36 7.70
CA SER A 28 -13.01 -2.20 9.06
C SER A 28 -12.94 -0.74 9.56
N ASN A 29 -13.21 0.21 8.66
CA ASN A 29 -13.10 1.66 8.90
C ASN A 29 -11.68 2.14 9.27
N PHE A 30 -10.65 1.36 8.95
CA PHE A 30 -9.25 1.75 9.13
C PHE A 30 -8.79 2.64 7.96
N TYR A 31 -8.41 3.88 8.26
CA TYR A 31 -7.80 4.83 7.32
C TYR A 31 -8.65 5.14 6.06
N CYS A 32 -9.99 5.10 6.17
CA CYS A 32 -10.91 5.30 5.04
C CYS A 32 -10.91 6.71 4.40
N SER A 33 -10.51 7.75 5.13
CA SER A 33 -10.49 9.13 4.62
C SER A 33 -9.16 9.53 3.95
N GLN A 34 -8.15 8.67 4.03
CA GLN A 34 -6.82 8.95 3.48
C GLN A 34 -6.66 8.32 2.10
N HIS A 35 -5.83 8.94 1.27
CA HIS A 35 -5.52 8.45 -0.07
C HIS A 35 -4.66 7.18 0.04
N ILE A 36 -5.32 6.03 0.20
CA ILE A 36 -4.68 4.72 0.14
C ILE A 36 -4.48 4.38 -1.33
N GLN A 37 -3.23 4.22 -1.76
CA GLN A 37 -2.96 3.96 -3.16
C GLN A 37 -3.06 2.48 -3.55
N SER A 38 -2.89 1.55 -2.60
CA SER A 38 -3.01 0.11 -2.85
C SER A 38 -3.36 -0.68 -1.59
N LEU A 39 -4.18 -1.71 -1.78
CA LEU A 39 -4.55 -2.67 -0.74
C LEU A 39 -4.03 -4.07 -1.09
N PHE A 40 -3.54 -4.76 -0.06
CA PHE A 40 -3.16 -6.16 -0.11
C PHE A 40 -3.86 -6.93 1.01
N PHE A 41 -4.50 -8.04 0.66
CA PHE A 41 -5.14 -8.93 1.63
C PHE A 41 -4.37 -10.25 1.70
N SER A 42 -4.08 -10.68 2.91
CA SER A 42 -3.45 -11.97 3.19
C SER A 42 -4.35 -12.81 4.08
N GLU A 43 -4.59 -14.05 3.69
CA GLU A 43 -5.26 -15.05 4.51
C GLU A 43 -4.46 -15.47 5.74
N LYS A 44 -3.15 -15.18 5.73
CA LYS A 44 -2.28 -15.50 6.86
C LYS A 44 -2.63 -14.63 8.05
N ILE A 45 -2.78 -15.26 9.21
CA ILE A 45 -2.89 -14.57 10.50
C ILE A 45 -1.56 -13.88 10.79
N LEU A 46 -1.59 -12.76 11.51
CA LEU A 46 -0.41 -11.93 11.80
C LEU A 46 0.76 -12.74 12.37
N GLY A 47 0.51 -13.64 13.34
CA GLY A 47 1.55 -14.49 13.94
C GLY A 47 2.20 -15.50 12.96
N ARG A 48 1.59 -15.74 11.80
CA ARG A 48 2.12 -16.56 10.70
C ARG A 48 2.61 -15.72 9.51
N PHE A 49 2.59 -14.40 9.63
CA PHE A 49 3.02 -13.50 8.58
C PHE A 49 4.56 -13.33 8.63
N SER A 50 5.25 -14.07 7.77
CA SER A 50 6.72 -14.03 7.67
C SER A 50 7.23 -12.85 6.82
N LYS A 51 8.52 -12.54 6.99
CA LYS A 51 9.24 -11.55 6.17
C LYS A 51 9.14 -11.83 4.66
N LYS A 52 9.11 -13.11 4.27
CA LYS A 52 8.88 -13.51 2.86
C LYS A 52 7.52 -13.03 2.35
N ASN A 53 6.47 -13.15 3.17
CA ASN A 53 5.15 -12.65 2.79
C ASN A 53 5.15 -11.14 2.63
N PHE A 54 5.86 -10.43 3.52
CA PHE A 54 6.02 -8.98 3.42
C PHE A 54 6.68 -8.58 2.09
N PHE A 55 7.81 -9.19 1.72
CA PHE A 55 8.46 -8.92 0.44
C PHE A 55 7.56 -9.26 -0.76
N ASN A 56 6.84 -10.38 -0.72
CA ASN A 56 5.87 -10.70 -1.76
C ASN A 56 4.78 -9.61 -1.92
N CYS A 57 4.35 -8.98 -0.83
CA CYS A 57 3.40 -7.86 -0.89
C CYS A 57 4.01 -6.65 -1.57
N ILE A 58 5.28 -6.35 -1.28
CA ILE A 58 6.04 -5.26 -1.89
C ILE A 58 6.26 -5.52 -3.38
N ASP A 59 6.64 -6.73 -3.76
CA ASP A 59 6.82 -7.12 -5.16
C ASP A 59 5.49 -7.03 -5.92
N SER A 60 4.39 -7.47 -5.30
CA SER A 60 3.03 -7.30 -5.85
C SER A 60 2.63 -5.83 -5.99
N PHE A 61 3.06 -4.98 -5.07
CA PHE A 61 2.83 -3.54 -5.16
C PHE A 61 3.56 -2.92 -6.35
N PHE A 62 4.85 -3.23 -6.52
CA PHE A 62 5.65 -2.72 -7.64
C PHE A 62 5.23 -3.28 -9.00
N SER A 63 4.72 -4.52 -9.05
CA SER A 63 4.29 -5.15 -10.31
C SER A 63 3.00 -4.56 -10.89
N ARG A 64 2.13 -3.95 -10.06
CA ARG A 64 0.86 -3.29 -10.45
C ARG A 64 1.05 -1.99 -11.26
N GLY A 65 2.26 -1.67 -11.70
CA GLY A 65 2.47 -0.87 -12.91
C GLY A 65 2.54 0.65 -12.75
N ARG A 66 2.29 1.24 -11.57
CA ARG A 66 2.40 2.70 -11.40
C ARG A 66 3.84 3.24 -11.24
N ARG A 67 4.85 2.36 -11.24
CA ARG A 67 6.29 2.71 -11.19
C ARG A 67 7.17 2.03 -12.26
N LYS A 68 6.58 1.47 -13.32
CA LYS A 68 7.39 1.02 -14.48
C LYS A 68 8.11 2.19 -15.15
N GLU A 69 7.56 3.40 -15.07
CA GLU A 69 8.19 4.59 -15.62
C GLU A 69 9.42 5.02 -14.83
N PHE A 70 9.38 4.92 -13.49
CA PHE A 70 10.53 5.24 -12.63
C PHE A 70 11.68 4.25 -12.83
N LEU A 71 11.38 2.95 -13.00
CA LEU A 71 12.38 1.93 -13.31
C LEU A 71 12.93 2.04 -14.74
N LYS A 72 12.12 2.46 -15.73
CA LYS A 72 12.61 2.78 -17.09
C LYS A 72 13.55 3.99 -17.11
N ILE A 73 13.30 5.00 -16.27
CA ILE A 73 14.17 6.19 -16.15
C ILE A 73 15.54 5.80 -15.59
N PHE A 74 15.60 4.89 -14.60
CA PHE A 74 16.88 4.42 -14.05
C PHE A 74 17.56 3.29 -14.86
N SER A 75 16.82 2.50 -15.65
CA SER A 75 17.43 1.48 -16.51
C SER A 75 18.08 2.08 -17.77
N LYS A 76 17.66 3.28 -18.19
CA LYS A 76 18.40 4.11 -19.12
C LYS A 76 19.40 4.93 -18.31
N GLY A 77 20.56 4.36 -18.00
CA GLY A 77 21.68 5.12 -17.44
C GLY A 77 21.96 6.36 -18.29
N PRO A 78 22.66 7.38 -17.77
CA PRO A 78 22.98 8.58 -18.52
C PRO A 78 23.71 8.16 -19.80
N GLN A 79 23.01 8.24 -20.94
CA GLN A 79 23.71 8.25 -22.21
C GLN A 79 24.46 9.57 -22.21
N ALA A 80 25.76 9.47 -21.94
CA ALA A 80 26.71 10.56 -22.05
C ALA A 80 26.46 11.28 -23.37
N VAL A 81 26.07 12.54 -23.26
CA VAL A 81 26.15 13.53 -24.33
C VAL A 81 27.51 14.20 -24.21
#